data_AF-A0A4V2FDK5-F1
#
_entry.id   AF-A0A4V2FDK5-F1
#
_cell.length_a   1.000
_cell.length_b   1.000
_cell.length_c   1.000
_cell.angle_alpha   90.00
_cell.angle_beta   90.00
_cell.angle_gamma   90.00
#
_symmetry.space_group_name_H-M   'P 1'
#
loop_
_entity.id
_entity.type
_entity.pdbx_description
1 polymer ?
#
loop_
_entity_poly.entity_id
_entity_poly.type
_entity_poly.pdbx_seq_one_letter_code
_entity_poly.pdbx_strand_id
1 'polypeptide(L)'
;MNQVEALQAALAGEHAALYGVGVAGGKLSGARFRDATDTFEVHRDNRDRLSALVVAAGETPVAAQPAYDLPQVVSNTATATALVLLIERRIAAVYGDLIEAAEQPAVRTFAIETLLGYATSQLTWGGAPLPFPGATA
;
A
#
# COMPACT_ATOMS: atom_id res chain seq x y z
N MET A 1 18.50 -0.46 -6.06
CA MET A 1 17.67 -1.58 -5.59
C MET A 1 17.42 -2.48 -6.78
N ASN A 2 17.63 -3.80 -6.67
CA ASN A 2 17.26 -4.76 -7.72
C ASN A 2 15.77 -5.15 -7.61
N GLN A 3 15.23 -5.92 -8.57
CA GLN A 3 13.81 -6.28 -8.56
C GLN A 3 13.38 -7.01 -7.27
N VAL A 4 14.20 -7.94 -6.77
CA VAL A 4 13.88 -8.72 -5.56
C VAL A 4 13.83 -7.83 -4.33
N GLU A 5 14.83 -6.96 -4.17
CA GLU A 5 14.86 -5.98 -3.07
C GLU A 5 13.63 -5.06 -3.11
N ALA A 6 13.19 -4.63 -4.29
CA ALA A 6 12.01 -3.80 -4.46
C ALA A 6 10.69 -4.56 -4.18
N LEU A 7 10.60 -5.82 -4.59
CA LEU A 7 9.46 -6.69 -4.26
C LEU A 7 9.34 -6.89 -2.74
N GLN A 8 10.47 -7.09 -2.05
CA GLN A 8 10.51 -7.23 -0.60
C GLN A 8 10.13 -5.91 0.10
N ALA A 9 10.60 -4.76 -0.41
CA ALA A 9 10.23 -3.45 0.10
C ALA A 9 8.72 -3.18 -0.06
N ALA A 10 8.15 -3.50 -1.23
CA ALA A 10 6.71 -3.42 -1.47
C ALA A 10 5.94 -4.35 -0.51
N LEU A 11 6.39 -5.59 -0.32
CA LEU A 11 5.72 -6.54 0.57
C LEU A 11 5.74 -6.07 2.04
N ALA A 12 6.88 -5.53 2.51
CA ALA A 12 6.96 -4.92 3.82
C ALA A 12 6.01 -3.72 3.96
N GLY A 13 5.91 -2.90 2.90
CA GLY A 13 4.96 -1.80 2.80
C GLY A 13 3.50 -2.26 2.91
N GLU A 14 3.12 -3.32 2.21
CA GLU A 14 1.76 -3.89 2.26
C GLU A 14 1.40 -4.43 3.64
N HIS A 15 2.34 -5.10 4.34
CA HIS A 15 2.10 -5.54 5.72
C HIS A 15 1.82 -4.35 6.65
N ALA A 16 2.58 -3.27 6.52
CA ALA A 16 2.37 -2.05 7.31
C ALA A 16 1.04 -1.35 6.94
N ALA A 17 0.70 -1.32 5.65
CA ALA A 17 -0.54 -0.75 5.14
C ALA A 17 -1.76 -1.48 5.71
N LEU A 18 -1.78 -2.82 5.65
CA LEU A 18 -2.83 -3.66 6.24
C LEU A 18 -3.02 -3.36 7.73
N TYR A 19 -1.92 -3.28 8.49
CA TYR A 19 -1.98 -2.94 9.91
C TYR A 19 -2.61 -1.56 10.12
N GLY A 20 -2.13 -0.53 9.41
CA GLY A 20 -2.62 0.83 9.55
C GLY A 20 -4.07 1.03 9.12
N VAL A 21 -4.49 0.43 8.01
CA VAL A 21 -5.89 0.46 7.53
C VAL A 21 -6.80 -0.28 8.52
N GLY A 22 -6.36 -1.40 9.08
CA GLY A 22 -7.09 -2.12 10.14
C GLY A 22 -7.32 -1.26 11.38
N VAL A 23 -6.27 -0.56 11.86
CA VAL A 23 -6.41 0.37 12.99
C VAL A 23 -7.35 1.53 12.66
N ALA A 24 -7.23 2.10 11.47
CA ALA A 24 -8.11 3.17 11.00
C ALA A 24 -9.57 2.72 10.94
N GLY A 25 -9.83 1.52 10.39
CA GLY A 25 -11.16 0.91 10.30
C GLY A 25 -11.87 0.82 11.65
N GLY A 26 -11.14 0.55 12.74
CA GLY A 26 -11.67 0.55 14.10
C GLY A 26 -12.20 1.90 14.61
N LYS A 27 -11.94 3.01 13.90
CA LYS A 27 -12.46 4.36 14.20
C LYS A 27 -13.44 4.88 13.13
N LEU A 28 -13.79 4.05 12.16
CA LEU A 28 -14.69 4.39 11.07
C LEU A 28 -16.02 3.65 11.20
N SER A 29 -17.07 4.20 10.62
CA SER A 29 -18.42 3.61 10.63
C SER A 29 -19.15 3.91 9.32
N GLY A 30 -20.26 3.21 9.06
CA GLY A 30 -21.09 3.43 7.89
C GLY A 30 -20.34 3.27 6.57
N ALA A 31 -20.48 4.26 5.67
CA ALA A 31 -19.80 4.25 4.38
C ALA A 31 -18.26 4.22 4.51
N ARG A 32 -17.69 4.99 5.45
CA ARG A 32 -16.24 5.02 5.64
C ARG A 32 -15.65 3.70 6.14
N PHE A 33 -16.42 2.93 6.91
CA PHE A 33 -16.00 1.59 7.30
C PHE A 33 -15.98 0.61 6.11
N ARG A 34 -16.94 0.74 5.19
CA ARG A 34 -16.93 -0.03 3.94
C ARG A 34 -15.76 0.35 3.06
N ASP A 35 -15.50 1.64 2.86
CA ASP A 35 -14.33 2.13 2.12
C ASP A 35 -13.03 1.55 2.71
N ALA A 36 -12.90 1.51 4.04
CA ALA A 36 -11.74 0.93 4.72
C ALA A 36 -11.64 -0.58 4.54
N THR A 37 -12.76 -1.29 4.52
CA THR A 37 -12.80 -2.73 4.26
C THR A 37 -12.34 -3.03 2.84
N ASP A 38 -12.88 -2.31 1.85
CA ASP A 38 -12.49 -2.47 0.44
C ASP A 38 -11.00 -2.14 0.25
N THR A 39 -10.51 -1.07 0.89
CA THR A 39 -9.08 -0.70 0.89
C THR A 39 -8.21 -1.79 1.52
N PHE A 40 -8.64 -2.38 2.65
CA PHE A 40 -7.93 -3.46 3.31
C PHE A 40 -7.83 -4.71 2.42
N GLU A 41 -8.90 -5.06 1.72
CA GLU A 41 -8.92 -6.19 0.80
C GLU A 41 -7.95 -6.01 -0.38
N VAL A 42 -7.90 -4.80 -0.96
CA VAL A 42 -6.92 -4.47 -2.02
C VAL A 42 -5.47 -4.67 -1.54
N HIS A 43 -5.13 -4.17 -0.35
CA HIS A 43 -3.80 -4.39 0.23
C HIS A 43 -3.52 -5.88 0.50
N ARG A 44 -4.53 -6.65 0.92
CA ARG A 44 -4.40 -8.08 1.21
C ARG A 44 -4.08 -8.86 -0.06
N ASP A 45 -4.80 -8.58 -1.15
CA ASP A 45 -4.58 -9.20 -2.45
C ASP A 45 -3.19 -8.84 -3.00
N ASN A 46 -2.77 -7.58 -2.86
CA ASN A 46 -1.44 -7.12 -3.28
C ASN A 46 -0.31 -7.78 -2.47
N ARG A 47 -0.45 -7.90 -1.15
CA ARG A 47 0.49 -8.63 -0.28
C ARG A 47 0.65 -10.08 -0.74
N ASP A 48 -0.47 -10.76 -1.02
CA ASP A 48 -0.46 -12.17 -1.42
C ASP A 48 0.20 -12.33 -2.81
N ARG A 49 -0.08 -11.41 -3.72
CA ARG A 49 0.57 -11.37 -5.05
C ARG A 49 2.07 -11.14 -4.95
N LEU A 50 2.51 -10.18 -4.15
CA LEU A 50 3.93 -9.89 -3.91
C LEU A 50 4.64 -11.08 -3.27
N SER A 51 4.02 -11.71 -2.27
CA SER A 51 4.57 -12.91 -1.63
C SER A 51 4.80 -14.04 -2.65
N ALA A 52 3.84 -14.26 -3.55
CA ALA A 52 3.99 -15.24 -4.63
C ALA A 52 5.12 -14.87 -5.61
N LEU A 53 5.29 -13.59 -5.94
CA LEU A 53 6.38 -13.13 -6.81
C LEU A 53 7.76 -13.31 -6.17
N VAL A 54 7.89 -13.06 -4.86
CA VAL A 54 9.13 -13.29 -4.12
C VAL A 54 9.47 -14.79 -4.08
N VAL A 55 8.49 -15.65 -3.80
CA VAL A 55 8.69 -17.12 -3.86
C VAL A 55 9.10 -17.57 -5.26
N ALA A 56 8.46 -17.04 -6.31
CA ALA A 56 8.79 -17.37 -7.70
C ALA A 56 10.21 -16.93 -8.10
N ALA A 57 10.76 -15.91 -7.42
CA ALA A 57 12.15 -15.49 -7.58
C ALA A 57 13.15 -16.37 -6.80
N GLY A 58 12.68 -17.40 -6.08
CA GLY A 58 13.51 -18.31 -5.28
C GLY A 58 13.84 -17.80 -3.89
N GLU A 59 13.17 -16.74 -3.44
CA GLU A 59 13.45 -16.05 -2.17
C GLU A 59 12.36 -16.29 -1.13
N THR A 60 12.67 -16.04 0.15
CA THR A 60 11.69 -16.13 1.23
C THR A 60 11.00 -14.78 1.44
N PRO A 61 9.65 -14.69 1.37
CA PRO A 61 8.92 -13.46 1.61
C PRO A 61 9.19 -12.87 3.00
N VAL A 62 9.40 -11.54 3.07
CA VAL A 62 9.52 -10.85 4.35
C VAL A 62 8.25 -11.02 5.18
N ALA A 63 8.44 -11.40 6.45
CA ALA A 63 7.35 -11.60 7.39
C ALA A 63 6.78 -10.27 7.88
N ALA A 64 5.48 -10.24 8.17
CA ALA A 64 4.86 -9.13 8.88
C ALA A 64 5.46 -8.99 10.29
N GLN A 65 5.61 -7.75 10.74
CA GLN A 65 5.94 -7.48 12.13
C GLN A 65 4.71 -7.69 13.03
N PRO A 66 4.89 -8.02 14.33
CA PRO A 66 3.77 -8.14 15.26
C PRO A 66 2.98 -6.84 15.44
N ALA A 67 3.65 -5.70 15.29
CA ALA A 67 3.06 -4.36 15.36
C ALA A 67 3.90 -3.36 14.56
N TYR A 68 3.30 -2.23 14.21
CA TYR A 68 3.94 -1.13 13.48
C TYR A 68 3.67 0.20 14.19
N ASP A 69 4.67 1.07 14.20
CA ASP A 69 4.50 2.44 14.69
C ASP A 69 3.67 3.26 13.70
N LEU A 70 2.60 3.86 14.20
CA LEU A 70 1.75 4.73 13.40
C LEU A 70 2.33 6.15 13.36
N PRO A 71 2.32 6.82 12.19
CA PRO A 71 2.90 8.15 12.05
C PRO A 71 2.08 9.25 12.75
N GLN A 72 0.89 8.93 13.25
CA GLN A 72 0.02 9.82 14.00
C GLN A 72 -0.92 9.03 14.91
N VAL A 73 -1.45 9.70 15.94
CA VAL A 73 -2.48 9.13 16.81
C VAL A 73 -3.81 9.01 16.06
N VAL A 74 -4.49 7.86 16.18
CA VAL A 74 -5.76 7.57 15.50
C VAL A 74 -6.88 7.45 16.53
N SER A 75 -7.53 8.56 16.85
CA SER A 75 -8.55 8.64 17.91
C SER A 75 -9.96 8.90 17.42
N ASN A 76 -10.13 9.36 16.18
CA ASN A 76 -11.42 9.69 15.58
C ASN A 76 -11.40 9.49 14.05
N THR A 77 -12.57 9.67 13.43
CA THR A 77 -12.77 9.52 11.99
C THR A 77 -11.83 10.40 11.16
N ALA A 78 -11.58 11.65 11.55
CA ALA A 78 -10.70 12.54 10.80
C ALA A 78 -9.24 12.03 10.80
N THR A 79 -8.73 11.65 11.97
CA THR A 79 -7.37 11.07 12.10
C THR A 79 -7.24 9.72 11.39
N ALA A 80 -8.31 8.92 11.35
CA ALA A 80 -8.33 7.64 10.64
C ALA A 80 -8.29 7.82 9.12
N THR A 81 -9.14 8.69 8.57
CA THR A 81 -9.11 9.05 7.14
C THR A 81 -7.75 9.62 6.73
N ALA A 82 -7.17 10.51 7.55
CA ALA A 82 -5.86 11.09 7.30
C ALA A 82 -4.74 10.03 7.32
N LEU A 83 -4.84 9.01 8.19
CA LEU A 83 -3.91 7.90 8.21
C LEU A 83 -3.99 7.07 6.92
N VAL A 84 -5.19 6.68 6.49
CA VAL A 84 -5.35 5.89 5.26
C VAL A 84 -4.81 6.65 4.04
N LEU A 85 -5.14 7.93 3.90
CA LEU A 85 -4.60 8.77 2.82
C LEU A 85 -3.05 8.82 2.85
N LEU A 86 -2.44 8.90 4.03
CA LEU A 86 -0.98 8.89 4.15
C LEU A 86 -0.37 7.54 3.75
N ILE A 87 -1.00 6.43 4.13
CA ILE A 87 -0.59 5.08 3.74
C ILE A 87 -0.62 4.95 2.21
N GLU A 88 -1.75 5.29 1.60
CA GLU A 88 -1.97 5.23 0.15
C GLU A 88 -0.95 6.06 -0.65
N ARG A 89 -0.53 7.20 -0.12
CA ARG A 89 0.54 8.00 -0.72
C ARG A 89 1.90 7.35 -0.61
N ARG A 90 2.24 6.82 0.56
CA ARG A 90 3.55 6.20 0.81
C ARG A 90 3.71 4.92 0.01
N ILE A 91 2.70 4.06 0.00
CA ILE A 91 2.75 2.80 -0.73
C ILE A 91 2.79 3.04 -2.25
N ALA A 92 2.11 4.06 -2.77
CA ALA A 92 2.23 4.44 -4.19
C ALA A 92 3.67 4.79 -4.58
N ALA A 93 4.43 5.47 -3.70
CA ALA A 93 5.85 5.76 -3.94
C ALA A 93 6.70 4.48 -3.96
N VAL A 94 6.47 3.55 -3.03
CA VAL A 94 7.17 2.25 -2.99
C VAL A 94 6.92 1.44 -4.27
N TYR A 95 5.71 1.50 -4.82
CA TYR A 95 5.41 0.89 -6.10
C TYR A 95 6.09 1.61 -7.28
N GLY A 96 6.34 2.92 -7.16
CA GLY A 96 7.19 3.66 -8.09
C GLY A 96 8.62 3.09 -8.15
N ASP A 97 9.22 2.83 -6.99
CA ASP A 97 10.54 2.20 -6.88
C ASP A 97 10.53 0.77 -7.49
N LEU A 98 9.44 0.02 -7.29
CA LEU A 98 9.28 -1.30 -7.91
C LEU A 98 9.18 -1.21 -9.44
N ILE A 99 8.49 -0.20 -9.99
CA ILE A 99 8.45 0.03 -11.44
C ILE A 99 9.86 0.32 -11.97
N GLU A 100 10.64 1.15 -11.28
CA GLU A 100 12.02 1.44 -11.67
C GLU A 100 12.87 0.16 -11.70
N ALA A 101 12.82 -0.64 -10.62
CA ALA A 101 13.64 -1.82 -10.43
C ALA A 101 13.16 -3.08 -11.19
N ALA A 102 11.95 -3.08 -11.75
CA ALA A 102 11.37 -4.26 -12.40
C ALA A 102 12.16 -4.72 -13.64
N GLU A 103 12.77 -5.90 -13.57
CA GLU A 103 13.49 -6.54 -14.67
C GLU A 103 12.52 -7.29 -15.60
N GLN A 104 11.43 -7.84 -15.05
CA GLN A 104 10.44 -8.62 -15.78
C GLN A 104 9.24 -7.74 -16.19
N PRO A 105 8.78 -7.79 -17.46
CA PRO A 105 7.64 -7.01 -17.91
C PRO A 105 6.37 -7.23 -17.09
N ALA A 106 6.09 -8.46 -16.66
CA ALA A 106 4.91 -8.78 -15.85
C ALA A 106 4.94 -8.12 -14.45
N VAL A 107 6.12 -8.03 -13.82
CA VAL A 107 6.29 -7.33 -12.54
C VAL A 107 6.08 -5.84 -12.71
N ARG A 108 6.62 -5.27 -13.79
CA ARG A 108 6.43 -3.86 -14.14
C ARG A 108 4.97 -3.52 -14.37
N THR A 109 4.24 -4.33 -15.15
CA THR A 109 2.80 -4.13 -15.40
C THR A 109 2.00 -4.17 -14.11
N PHE A 110 2.20 -5.20 -13.29
CA PHE A 110 1.56 -5.31 -11.98
C PHE A 110 1.82 -4.06 -11.13
N ALA A 111 3.07 -3.61 -11.05
CA ALA A 111 3.42 -2.45 -10.23
C ALA A 111 2.75 -1.15 -10.72
N ILE A 112 2.66 -0.95 -12.05
CA ILE A 112 1.94 0.20 -12.65
C ILE A 112 0.45 0.15 -12.31
N GLU A 113 -0.20 -0.99 -12.51
CA GLU A 113 -1.64 -1.15 -12.25
C GLU A 113 -1.96 -0.88 -10.77
N THR A 114 -1.16 -1.44 -9.85
CA THR A 114 -1.32 -1.22 -8.42
C THR A 114 -1.07 0.24 -8.03
N LEU A 115 -0.03 0.89 -8.58
CA LEU A 115 0.24 2.31 -8.34
C LEU A 115 -0.94 3.19 -8.75
N LEU A 116 -1.54 2.93 -9.92
CA LEU A 116 -2.74 3.65 -10.39
C LEU A 116 -3.96 3.38 -9.50
N GLY A 117 -4.10 2.15 -8.98
CA GLY A 117 -5.11 1.80 -7.98
C GLY A 117 -4.97 2.64 -6.71
N TYR A 118 -3.77 2.73 -6.14
CA TYR A 118 -3.51 3.56 -4.96
C TYR A 118 -3.69 5.05 -5.23
N ALA A 119 -3.28 5.55 -6.39
CA ALA A 119 -3.55 6.92 -6.81
C ALA A 119 -5.05 7.24 -6.83
N THR A 120 -5.87 6.27 -7.25
CA THR A 120 -7.33 6.41 -7.25
C THR A 120 -7.90 6.34 -5.83
N SER A 121 -7.40 5.42 -5.00
CA SER A 121 -7.80 5.27 -3.59
C SER A 121 -7.58 6.58 -2.81
N GLN A 122 -6.50 7.31 -3.09
CA GLN A 122 -6.24 8.61 -2.46
C GLN A 122 -7.42 9.60 -2.62
N LEU A 123 -8.13 9.58 -3.76
CA LEU A 123 -9.30 10.45 -3.98
C LEU A 123 -10.46 10.10 -3.02
N THR A 124 -10.70 8.80 -2.80
CA THR A 124 -11.69 8.31 -1.82
C THR A 124 -11.40 8.83 -0.42
N TRP A 125 -10.12 8.91 -0.05
CA TRP A 125 -9.65 9.34 1.26
C TRP A 125 -9.38 10.86 1.37
N GLY A 126 -9.84 11.65 0.40
CA GLY A 126 -9.78 13.13 0.45
C GLY A 126 -8.49 13.73 -0.10
N GLY A 127 -7.69 12.95 -0.81
CA GLY A 127 -6.56 13.43 -1.60
C GLY A 127 -7.00 14.23 -2.83
N ALA A 128 -6.14 15.13 -3.28
CA ALA A 128 -6.29 15.81 -4.57
C ALA A 128 -5.52 15.04 -5.66
N PRO A 129 -5.98 15.07 -6.92
CA PRO A 129 -5.25 14.49 -8.03
C PRO A 129 -3.88 15.16 -8.18
N LEU A 130 -2.84 14.35 -8.40
CA LEU A 130 -1.47 14.80 -8.66
C LEU A 130 -1.07 14.47 -10.11
N PRO A 131 -0.27 15.33 -10.78
CA PRO A 131 0.15 15.09 -12.16
C PRO A 131 0.97 13.80 -12.34
N PHE A 132 1.78 13.45 -11.34
CA PHE A 132 2.62 12.26 -11.33
C PHE A 132 2.36 11.46 -10.05
N PRO A 133 1.44 10.47 -10.09
CA PRO A 133 1.17 9.63 -8.93
C PRO A 133 2.43 8.87 -8.51
N GLY A 134 2.72 8.86 -7.20
CA GLY A 134 3.93 8.23 -6.64
C GLY A 134 5.19 9.11 -6.65
N ALA A 135 5.19 10.24 -7.37
CA ALA A 135 6.29 11.20 -7.28
C ALA A 135 6.12 12.10 -6.04
N THR A 136 7.21 12.32 -5.30
CA THR A 136 7.25 13.40 -4.30
C THR A 136 7.53 14.72 -5.03
N ALA A 137 6.82 15.79 -4.66
CA ALA A 137 7.09 17.14 -5.13
C ALA A 137 8.30 17.73 -4.41
#